data_AF-A0A348VRN7-F1
#
_entry.id   AF-A0A348VRN7-F1
#
_cell.length_a   1.000
_cell.length_b   1.000
_cell.length_c   1.000
_cell.angle_alpha   90.00
_cell.angle_beta   90.00
_cell.angle_gamma   90.00
#
_symmetry.space_group_name_H-M   'P 1'
#
loop_
_entity.id
_entity.type
_entity.pdbx_description
1 polymer ?
#
loop_
_entity_poly.entity_id
_entity_poly.type
_entity_poly.pdbx_seq_one_letter_code
_entity_poly.pdbx_strand_id
1 'polypeptide(L)' 'MKIRIAITGMGAVTPLGNTLTSTWNALLAGRTGISQITRFDAAAFPCR' A
#
# COMPACT_ATOMS: atom_id res chain seq x y z
N MET A 1 31.02 -14.58 11.21
CA MET A 1 29.98 -14.34 12.24
C MET A 1 28.75 -13.76 11.56
N LYS A 2 27.54 -14.25 11.81
CA LYS A 2 26.30 -13.79 11.14
C LYS A 2 25.52 -12.89 12.09
N ILE A 3 25.36 -11.61 11.75
CA ILE A 3 24.62 -10.64 12.58
C ILE A 3 23.12 -10.96 12.50
N ARG A 4 22.46 -11.05 13.65
CA ARG A 4 21.01 -11.23 13.75
C ARG A 4 20.35 -9.86 13.90
N ILE A 5 19.46 -9.54 12.97
CA ILE A 5 18.68 -8.31 12.99
C ILE A 5 17.22 -8.68 13.25
N ALA A 6 16.55 -7.89 14.09
CA ALA A 6 15.13 -8.05 14.41
C ALA A 6 14.34 -6.81 13.99
N ILE A 7 13.10 -7.02 13.55
CA ILE A 7 12.13 -5.96 13.32
C ILE A 7 11.39 -5.72 14.65
N THR A 8 11.47 -4.51 15.19
CA THR A 8 10.91 -4.15 16.51
C THR A 8 9.59 -3.38 16.42
N GLY A 9 9.16 -2.98 15.22
CA GLY A 9 7.90 -2.28 14.99
C GLY A 9 7.59 -2.17 13.50
N MET A 10 6.29 -2.10 13.17
CA MET A 10 5.81 -1.97 11.80
C MET A 10 4.56 -1.08 11.74
N GLY A 11 4.42 -0.34 10.65
CA GLY A 11 3.26 0.47 10.31
C GLY A 11 3.12 0.57 8.80
N ALA A 12 1.90 0.83 8.31
CA ALA A 12 1.63 0.90 6.89
C ALA A 12 0.55 1.95 6.60
N VAL A 13 0.82 2.81 5.62
CA VAL A 13 -0.16 3.69 4.99
C VAL A 13 -0.13 3.40 3.50
N THR A 14 -1.18 2.77 3.00
CA THR A 14 -1.25 2.25 1.64
C THR A 14 -2.63 2.46 1.04
N PRO A 15 -2.80 2.33 -0.28
CA PRO A 15 -4.12 2.32 -0.91
C PRO A 15 -5.05 1.18 -0.42
N LEU A 16 -4.51 0.15 0.23
CA LEU A 16 -5.27 -0.96 0.82
C LEU A 16 -5.69 -0.70 2.28
N GLY A 17 -5.15 0.35 2.90
CA GLY A 17 -5.48 0.74 4.27
C GLY A 17 -4.39 1.57 4.95
N ASN A 18 -4.79 2.33 5.97
CA ASN A 18 -3.90 3.24 6.70
C ASN A 18 -3.33 2.65 8.00
N THR A 19 -3.41 1.32 8.15
CA THR A 19 -2.80 0.59 9.26
C THR A 19 -2.15 -0.68 8.72
N LEU A 20 -1.23 -1.26 9.49
CA LEU A 20 -0.64 -2.56 9.17
C LEU A 20 -1.72 -3.64 9.01
N THR A 21 -2.64 -3.73 9.98
CA THR A 21 -3.70 -4.74 10.00
C THR A 21 -4.65 -4.59 8.82
N SER A 22 -5.09 -3.37 8.51
CA SER A 22 -6.02 -3.13 7.39
C SER A 22 -5.35 -3.43 6.04
N THR A 23 -4.11 -2.99 5.85
CA THR A 23 -3.31 -3.29 4.65
C THR A 23 -3.16 -4.79 4.45
N TRP A 24 -2.76 -5.52 5.50
CA TRP A 24 -2.51 -6.96 5.45
C TRP A 24 -3.77 -7.77 5.12
N ASN A 25 -4.88 -7.46 5.79
CA ASN A 25 -6.15 -8.16 5.56
C ASN A 25 -6.70 -7.91 4.15
N ALA A 26 -6.59 -6.68 3.64
CA ALA A 26 -7.02 -6.36 2.29
C ALA A 26 -6.15 -7.05 1.22
N LEU A 27 -4.84 -7.12 1.44
CA LEU A 27 -3.91 -7.85 0.57
C LEU A 27 -4.22 -9.35 0.53
N LEU A 28 -4.37 -9.99 1.69
CA LEU A 28 -4.72 -11.42 1.77
C LEU A 28 -6.09 -11.73 1.16
N ALA A 29 -7.04 -10.79 1.24
CA ALA A 29 -8.34 -10.91 0.60
C ALA A 29 -8.31 -10.64 -0.92
N GLY A 30 -7.13 -10.41 -1.51
CA GLY A 30 -6.97 -10.15 -2.95
C GLY A 30 -7.58 -8.84 -3.42
N ARG A 31 -7.77 -7.87 -2.52
CA ARG A 31 -8.33 -6.56 -2.89
C ARG A 31 -7.27 -5.74 -3.62
N THR A 32 -7.72 -4.92 -4.57
CA THR A 32 -6.88 -3.93 -5.24
C THR A 32 -7.13 -2.54 -4.66
N GLY A 33 -6.06 -1.76 -4.52
CA GLY A 33 -6.12 -0.34 -4.18
C GLY A 33 -5.96 0.58 -5.41
N ILE A 34 -5.90 0.01 -6.62
CA ILE A 34 -5.76 0.77 -7.86
C ILE A 34 -7.11 1.36 -8.23
N SER A 35 -7.12 2.67 -8.50
CA SER A 35 -8.28 3.42 -8.94
C SER A 35 -7.84 4.59 -9.80
N GLN A 36 -8.78 5.24 -10.48
CA GLN A 36 -8.52 6.41 -11.31
C GLN A 36 -8.01 7.59 -10.46
N ILE A 37 -7.11 8.38 -11.04
CA ILE A 37 -6.66 9.64 -10.44
C ILE A 37 -7.83 10.63 -10.40
N THR A 38 -8.17 11.10 -9.19
CA THR A 38 -9.25 12.08 -8.97
C THR A 38 -8.76 13.46 -8.53
N ARG A 39 -7.46 13.61 -8.25
CA ARG A 39 -6.88 14.86 -7.75
C ARG A 39 -6.64 15.91 -8.84
N PHE A 40 -6.51 15.48 -10.09
CA PHE A 40 -6.31 16.36 -11.24
C PHE A 40 -6.78 15.65 -12.52
N ASP A 41 -6.95 16.42 -13.60
CA ASP A 41 -7.25 15.86 -14.91
C ASP A 41 -6.02 15.17 -15.50
N ALA A 42 -6.03 13.83 -15.45
CA ALA A 42 -4.95 13.00 -15.96
C ALA A 42 -5.08 12.65 -17.46
N ALA A 43 -6.07 13.18 -18.19
CA ALA A 43 -6.37 12.77 -19.57
C ALA A 43 -5.22 12.97 -20.56
N ALA A 44 -4.36 13.97 -20.33
CA ALA A 44 -3.21 14.26 -21.17
C ALA A 44 -1.98 13.37 -20.88
N PHE A 45 -2.02 12.53 -19.84
CA PHE A 45 -0.88 11.72 -19.41
C PHE A 45 -1.04 10.25 -19.81
N PRO A 46 0.06 9.52 -20.04
CA PRO A 46 0.02 8.10 -20.38
C PRO A 46 -0.46 7.19 -19.23
N CYS A 47 -0.55 7.71 -18.01
CA CYS A 47 -1.00 7.00 -16.81
C CYS A 47 -2.13 7.77 -16.13
N ARG A 48 -3.16 7.05 -15.68
CA ARG A 48 -4.43 7.59 -15.17
C ARG A 48 -5.05 6.72 -14.09
#